data_AF-A0A2D8KCX4-F1
#
_entry.id   AF-A0A2D8KCX4-F1
#
_cell.length_a   1.000
_cell.length_b   1.000
_cell.length_c   1.000
_cell.angle_alpha   90.00
_cell.angle_beta   90.00
_cell.angle_gamma   90.00
#
_symmetry.space_group_name_H-M   'P 1'
#
loop_
_entity.id
_entity.type
_entity.pdbx_description
1 polymer ?
#
loop_
_entity_poly.entity_id
_entity_poly.type
_entity_poly.pdbx_seq_one_letter_code
_entity_poly.pdbx_strand_id
1 'polypeptide(L)'
;MSSLRKNMIYIIFISISILLFWIMESKKDTIDAYPLILVDGKVAPRLSPLPFHIENSLESNCLNCHQSEKNFTLNNKKYIPKKMPHEYRENCISCHVIEM
;
A
#
# COMPACT_ATOMS: atom_id res chain seq x y z
N MET A 1 -25.08 22.71 -43.37
CA MET A 1 -24.19 21.58 -42.96
C MET A 1 -23.10 21.95 -41.94
N SER A 2 -23.17 23.13 -41.28
CA SER A 2 -22.18 23.60 -40.29
C SER A 2 -22.63 23.46 -38.83
N SER A 3 -23.92 23.66 -38.54
CA SER A 3 -24.49 23.58 -37.18
C SER A 3 -24.44 22.16 -36.59
N LEU A 4 -24.83 21.14 -37.36
CA LEU A 4 -24.79 19.73 -36.94
C LEU A 4 -23.37 19.27 -36.55
N ARG A 5 -22.34 19.76 -37.25
CA ARG A 5 -20.93 19.45 -36.95
C ARG A 5 -20.46 20.09 -35.64
N LYS A 6 -20.88 21.32 -35.35
CA LYS A 6 -20.58 22.01 -34.09
C LYS A 6 -21.24 21.33 -32.89
N ASN A 7 -22.50 20.92 -33.03
CA ASN A 7 -23.21 20.19 -31.98
C ASN A 7 -22.57 18.82 -31.71
N MET A 8 -22.13 18.12 -32.76
CA MET A 8 -21.43 16.83 -32.62
C MET A 8 -20.09 16.97 -31.87
N ILE A 9 -19.33 18.02 -32.17
CA ILE A 9 -18.07 18.32 -31.45
C ILE A 9 -18.38 18.60 -29.97
N TYR A 10 -19.41 19.39 -29.66
CA TYR A 10 -19.77 19.72 -28.29
C TYR A 10 -20.19 18.47 -27.49
N ILE A 11 -20.98 17.58 -28.09
CA ILE A 11 -21.37 16.31 -27.48
C ILE A 11 -20.15 15.42 -27.20
N ILE A 12 -19.20 15.36 -28.13
CA ILE A 12 -17.94 14.61 -27.95
C ILE A 12 -17.17 15.15 -26.74
N PHE A 13 -16.99 16.47 -26.63
CA PHE A 13 -16.29 17.08 -25.48
C PHE A 13 -16.97 16.78 -24.14
N ILE A 14 -18.30 16.82 -24.09
CA ILE A 14 -19.06 16.47 -22.88
C ILE A 14 -18.85 15.00 -22.54
N SER A 15 -18.95 14.10 -23.52
CA SER A 15 -18.78 12.66 -23.29
C SER A 15 -17.38 12.31 -22.78
N ILE A 16 -16.33 12.95 -23.33
CA ILE A 16 -14.95 12.77 -22.88
C ILE A 16 -14.77 13.29 -21.45
N SER A 17 -15.36 14.43 -21.11
CA SER A 17 -15.27 15.01 -19.77
C SER A 17 -15.95 14.10 -18.73
N ILE A 18 -17.11 13.53 -19.06
CA ILE A 18 -17.81 12.57 -18.21
C ILE A 18 -16.98 11.29 -18.07
N LEU A 19 -16.42 10.76 -19.16
CA LEU A 19 -15.56 9.57 -19.13
C LEU A 19 -14.34 9.78 -18.21
N LEU A 20 -13.66 10.92 -18.34
CA LEU A 20 -12.50 11.25 -17.51
C LEU A 20 -12.87 11.38 -16.02
N PHE A 21 -14.03 11.95 -15.71
CA PHE A 21 -14.55 12.02 -14.35
C PHE A 21 -14.76 10.63 -13.73
N TRP A 22 -15.39 9.70 -14.46
CA TRP A 22 -15.57 8.31 -13.99
C TRP A 22 -14.25 7.56 -13.81
N ILE A 23 -13.26 7.80 -14.69
CA ILE A 23 -11.92 7.22 -14.55
C ILE A 23 -11.22 7.76 -13.29
N MET A 24 -11.38 9.04 -12.97
CA MET A 24 -10.82 9.61 -11.74
C MET A 24 -11.50 9.05 -10.48
N GLU A 25 -12.83 8.95 -10.48
CA GLU A 25 -13.57 8.44 -9.31
C GLU A 25 -13.25 6.96 -9.06
N SER A 26 -13.23 6.12 -10.10
CA SER A 26 -12.91 4.69 -9.97
C SER A 26 -11.49 4.41 -9.46
N LYS A 27 -10.53 5.33 -9.67
CA LYS A 27 -9.19 5.19 -9.10
C LYS A 27 -9.17 5.43 -7.59
N LYS A 28 -10.07 6.23 -7.06
CA LYS A 28 -10.09 6.60 -5.64
C LYS A 28 -10.37 5.38 -4.75
N ASP A 29 -11.27 4.50 -5.18
CA ASP A 29 -11.63 3.28 -4.45
C ASP A 29 -10.48 2.26 -4.34
N THR A 30 -9.45 2.37 -5.19
CA THR A 30 -8.28 1.45 -5.17
C THR A 30 -7.17 1.88 -4.22
N ILE A 31 -7.11 3.16 -3.81
CA ILE A 31 -6.03 3.70 -2.97
C ILE A 31 -6.36 3.55 -1.47
N ASP A 32 -7.66 3.43 -1.12
CA ASP A 32 -8.12 3.50 0.27
C ASP A 32 -8.52 2.15 0.90
N ALA A 33 -8.35 1.02 0.21
CA ALA A 33 -8.73 -0.30 0.73
C ALA A 33 -7.70 -0.91 1.73
N TYR A 34 -6.90 -0.09 2.43
CA TYR A 34 -6.05 -0.59 3.50
C TYR A 34 -6.76 -0.49 4.85
N PRO A 35 -7.16 -1.61 5.48
CA PRO A 35 -7.84 -1.55 6.76
C PRO A 35 -6.90 -0.96 7.82
N LEU A 36 -7.43 -0.05 8.65
CA LEU A 36 -6.74 0.37 9.85
C LEU A 36 -6.69 -0.82 10.83
N ILE A 37 -5.54 -1.47 10.92
CA ILE A 37 -5.33 -2.59 11.83
C ILE A 37 -4.67 -2.08 13.12
N LEU A 38 -5.34 -2.30 14.25
CA LEU A 38 -4.86 -1.93 15.58
C LEU A 38 -4.47 -3.17 16.37
N VAL A 39 -3.25 -3.15 16.90
CA VAL A 39 -2.67 -4.18 17.77
C VAL A 39 -2.34 -3.46 19.09
N ASP A 40 -3.12 -3.74 20.14
CA ASP A 40 -2.98 -3.11 21.46
C ASP A 40 -3.06 -1.57 21.42
N GLY A 41 -3.99 -1.06 20.61
CA GLY A 41 -4.17 0.39 20.41
C GLY A 41 -3.09 1.06 19.57
N LYS A 42 -2.13 0.30 19.02
CA LYS A 42 -1.08 0.79 18.12
C LYS A 42 -1.39 0.38 16.69
N VAL A 43 -1.15 1.29 15.75
CA VAL A 43 -1.33 1.03 14.31
C VAL A 43 -0.26 0.05 13.84
N ALA A 44 -0.69 -1.04 13.20
CA ALA A 44 0.24 -1.97 12.56
C ALA A 44 0.91 -1.28 11.35
N PRO A 45 2.24 -1.10 11.34
CA PRO A 45 2.95 -0.54 10.20
C PRO A 45 2.84 -1.45 8.97
N ARG A 46 2.80 -0.82 7.80
CA ARG A 46 2.94 -1.50 6.50
C ARG A 46 4.33 -2.12 6.37
N LEU A 47 4.41 -3.25 5.70
CA LEU A 47 5.70 -3.80 5.27
C LEU A 47 6.28 -2.88 4.21
N SER A 48 7.51 -2.42 4.43
CA SER A 48 8.24 -1.70 3.39
C SER A 48 8.49 -2.63 2.18
N PRO A 49 8.58 -2.09 0.96
CA PRO A 49 8.76 -2.87 -0.27
C PRO A 49 10.20 -3.38 -0.44
N LEU A 50 10.81 -3.84 0.64
CA LEU A 50 12.17 -4.38 0.65
C LEU A 50 12.13 -5.85 0.22
N PRO A 51 13.13 -6.34 -0.53
CA PRO A 51 13.13 -7.72 -1.04
C PRO A 51 12.91 -8.78 0.04
N PHE A 52 13.51 -8.60 1.22
CA PHE A 52 13.36 -9.53 2.35
C PHE A 52 11.98 -9.50 3.03
N HIS A 53 11.13 -8.50 2.78
CA HIS A 53 9.73 -8.52 3.22
C HIS A 53 8.81 -9.17 2.18
N ILE A 54 9.16 -9.07 0.89
CA ILE A 54 8.34 -9.58 -0.22
C ILE A 54 8.63 -11.06 -0.46
N GLU A 55 9.90 -11.43 -0.51
CA GLU A 55 10.34 -12.78 -0.86
C GLU A 55 10.33 -13.74 0.33
N ASN A 56 10.32 -13.21 1.56
CA ASN A 56 10.53 -14.01 2.77
C ASN A 56 9.64 -13.61 3.95
N SER A 57 8.33 -13.71 3.73
CA SER A 57 7.26 -13.35 4.69
C SER A 57 7.00 -14.39 5.79
N LEU A 58 7.91 -15.36 5.97
CA LEU A 58 7.82 -16.34 7.05
C LEU A 58 7.97 -15.66 8.41
N GLU A 59 7.16 -16.09 9.38
CA GLU A 59 7.13 -15.58 10.75
C GLU A 59 8.52 -15.54 11.41
N SER A 60 9.30 -16.61 11.29
CA SER A 60 10.64 -16.70 11.85
C SER A 60 11.59 -15.61 11.30
N ASN A 61 11.40 -15.22 10.03
CA ASN A 61 12.22 -14.19 9.40
C ASN A 61 11.81 -12.78 9.81
N CYS A 62 10.52 -12.55 10.07
CA CYS A 62 10.06 -11.33 10.73
C CYS A 62 10.68 -11.20 12.13
N LEU A 63 10.61 -12.26 12.93
CA LEU A 63 11.13 -12.27 14.31
C LEU A 63 12.64 -12.08 14.39
N ASN A 64 13.40 -12.61 13.42
CA ASN A 64 14.87 -12.42 13.34
C ASN A 64 15.32 -10.96 13.34
N CYS A 65 14.43 -10.04 12.92
CA CYS A 65 14.68 -8.60 12.90
C CYS A 65 13.84 -7.82 13.92
N HIS A 66 12.63 -8.27 14.25
CA HIS A 66 11.65 -7.49 15.02
C HIS A 66 11.44 -7.97 16.47
N GLN A 67 11.97 -9.14 16.86
CA GLN A 67 11.86 -9.64 18.23
C GLN A 67 12.69 -8.82 19.24
N SER A 68 13.83 -8.29 18.81
CA SER A 68 14.73 -7.47 19.63
C SER A 68 15.27 -6.29 18.82
N GLU A 69 15.81 -5.30 19.50
CA GLU A 69 16.54 -4.22 18.83
C GLU A 69 17.80 -4.81 18.18
N LYS A 70 17.91 -4.64 16.86
CA LYS A 70 19.04 -5.14 16.07
C LYS A 70 19.32 -4.16 14.95
N ASN A 71 20.61 -4.06 14.59
CA ASN A 71 21.05 -3.34 13.41
C ASN A 71 21.77 -4.33 12.50
N PHE A 72 21.62 -4.17 11.19
CA PHE A 72 22.36 -4.97 10.23
C PHE A 72 22.72 -4.14 9.00
N THR A 73 23.67 -4.65 8.21
CA THR A 73 24.09 -4.03 6.96
C THR A 73 23.85 -5.02 5.83
N LEU A 74 23.16 -4.57 4.79
CA LEU A 74 22.90 -5.34 3.57
C LEU A 74 23.18 -4.43 2.37
N ASN A 75 23.98 -4.90 1.40
CA ASN A 75 24.36 -4.13 0.21
C ASN A 75 24.90 -2.72 0.53
N ASN A 76 25.81 -2.64 1.50
CA ASN A 76 26.41 -1.39 2.01
C ASN A 76 25.41 -0.37 2.58
N LYS A 77 24.14 -0.77 2.80
CA LYS A 77 23.13 0.05 3.48
C LYS A 77 22.90 -0.47 4.89
N LYS A 78 22.84 0.43 5.87
CA LYS A 78 22.52 0.12 7.26
C LYS A 78 21.01 0.13 7.44
N TYR A 79 20.49 -0.95 8.03
CA TYR A 79 19.08 -1.12 8.37
C TYR A 79 18.93 -1.19 9.89
N ILE A 80 17.90 -0.51 10.39
CA ILE A 80 17.57 -0.39 11.80
C ILE A 80 16.09 -0.80 11.95
N PRO A 81 15.77 -2.10 11.96
CA PRO A 81 14.42 -2.57 12.25
C PRO A 81 14.00 -2.16 13.66
N LYS A 82 12.73 -1.79 13.81
CA LYS A 82 12.14 -1.50 15.13
C LYS A 82 11.70 -2.79 15.80
N LYS A 83 11.99 -2.95 17.09
CA LYS A 83 11.39 -4.02 17.90
C LYS A 83 9.87 -3.89 17.93
N MET A 84 9.15 -5.00 17.96
CA MET A 84 7.70 -5.03 18.13
C MET A 84 7.30 -4.31 19.43
N PRO A 85 6.35 -3.35 19.38
CA PRO A 85 5.92 -2.60 20.55
C PRO A 85 4.74 -3.25 21.29
N HIS A 86 4.40 -4.50 20.94
CA HIS A 86 3.30 -5.31 21.47
C HIS A 86 3.83 -6.71 21.82
N GLU A 87 3.00 -7.50 22.50
CA GLU A 87 3.31 -8.90 22.76
C GLU A 87 3.34 -9.72 21.46
N TYR A 88 4.08 -10.81 21.44
CA TYR A 88 4.14 -11.67 20.27
C TYR A 88 2.75 -12.20 19.89
N ARG A 89 2.44 -12.15 18.60
CA ARG A 89 1.26 -12.75 17.98
C ARG A 89 1.72 -13.49 16.73
N GLU A 90 1.11 -14.64 16.50
CA GLU A 90 1.34 -15.43 15.31
C GLU A 90 0.80 -14.74 14.05
N ASN A 91 1.30 -15.16 12.90
CA ASN A 91 0.92 -14.68 11.58
C ASN A 91 1.12 -13.16 11.40
N CYS A 92 2.38 -12.72 11.48
CA CYS A 92 2.80 -11.33 11.24
C CYS A 92 2.10 -10.64 10.05
N ILE A 93 1.96 -11.33 8.92
CA ILE A 93 1.37 -10.76 7.69
C ILE A 93 -0.15 -10.54 7.75
N SER A 94 -0.83 -11.08 8.76
CA SER A 94 -2.26 -10.79 9.00
C SER A 94 -2.51 -9.31 9.31
N CYS A 95 -1.53 -8.67 9.97
CA CYS A 95 -1.60 -7.28 10.41
C CYS A 95 -0.61 -6.37 9.68
N HIS A 96 0.51 -6.94 9.20
CA HIS A 96 1.56 -6.23 8.48
C HIS A 96 1.50 -6.58 6.99
N VAL A 97 0.67 -5.86 6.24
CA VAL A 97 0.49 -6.14 4.81
C VAL A 97 1.51 -5.36 3.99
N ILE A 98 1.86 -5.93 2.84
CA ILE A 98 2.72 -5.30 1.83
C ILE A 98 1.91 -4.22 1.10
N GLU A 99 2.48 -3.03 0.99
CA GLU A 99 1.99 -2.00 0.07
C GLU A 99 2.24 -2.48 -1.36
N MET A 100 1.17 -2.84 -2.09
CA MET A 100 1.21 -3.21 -3.50
C MET A 100 1.15 -1.97 -4.39
#